data_AF-A0A099YAX3-F1
#
_entry.id   AF-A0A099YAX3-F1
#
_cell.length_a   1.000
_cell.length_b   1.000
_cell.length_c   1.000
_cell.angle_alpha   90.00
_cell.angle_beta   90.00
_cell.angle_gamma   90.00
#
_symmetry.space_group_name_H-M   'P 1'
#
loop_
_entity.id
_entity.type
_entity.pdbx_description
1 polymer ?
#
loop_
_entity_poly.entity_id
_entity_poly.type
_entity_poly.pdbx_seq_one_letter_code
_entity_poly.pdbx_strand_id
1 'polypeptide(L)'
;MLFHRRGLALGYIFLLLCYMVTSFLPSFIDRIILSPLMLIGNYSLNVDTIKANIQSFELVLHHKQPLFRSLLIWFTVIIVAWVILDIFTGQLYRDYRSVQLSRYLKRLNSDLSKEEQRANWWISRSRFIRWNGLTMLIIPSSGNSAVEQIIQKRCESTLMQWLSDNFKNYRWQPMIVKHSGFITLLVIKTKK
;
A
#
# COMPACT_ATOMS: atom_id res chain seq x y z
N MET A 1 -2.75 7.33 1.01
CA MET A 1 -1.56 6.87 0.29
C MET A 1 -1.05 5.51 0.76
N LEU A 2 -1.01 5.18 2.06
CA LEU A 2 -0.56 3.84 2.54
C LEU A 2 -1.26 2.63 1.86
N PHE A 3 -2.57 2.73 1.55
CA PHE A 3 -3.29 1.69 0.80
C PHE A 3 -2.85 1.57 -0.67
N HIS A 4 -2.61 2.70 -1.37
CA HIS A 4 -2.06 2.69 -2.73
C HIS A 4 -0.61 2.20 -2.76
N ARG A 5 0.20 2.52 -1.74
CA ARG A 5 1.57 2.03 -1.59
C ARG A 5 1.61 0.51 -1.44
N ARG A 6 0.69 -0.06 -0.65
CA ARG A 6 0.54 -1.51 -0.53
C ARG A 6 0.06 -2.16 -1.83
N GLY A 7 -0.87 -1.52 -2.55
CA GLY A 7 -1.32 -1.99 -3.87
C GLY A 7 -0.20 -2.00 -4.91
N LEU A 8 0.59 -0.92 -5.00
CA LEU A 8 1.74 -0.84 -5.89
C LEU A 8 2.82 -1.87 -5.54
N ALA A 9 3.11 -2.06 -4.26
CA ALA A 9 4.06 -3.08 -3.81
C ALA A 9 3.57 -4.49 -4.14
N LEU A 10 2.29 -4.81 -3.90
CA LEU A 10 1.71 -6.11 -4.25
C LEU A 10 1.72 -6.35 -5.76
N GLY A 11 1.39 -5.33 -6.56
CA GLY A 11 1.45 -5.41 -8.02
C GLY A 11 2.87 -5.63 -8.53
N TYR A 12 3.86 -4.95 -7.95
CA TYR A 12 5.28 -5.16 -8.27
C TYR A 12 5.76 -6.57 -7.91
N ILE A 13 5.41 -7.07 -6.72
CA ILE A 13 5.73 -8.43 -6.29
C ILE A 13 5.09 -9.46 -7.22
N PHE A 14 3.82 -9.26 -7.60
CA PHE A 14 3.13 -10.13 -8.55
C PHE A 14 3.83 -10.16 -9.91
N LEU A 15 4.18 -9.00 -10.48
CA LEU A 15 4.95 -8.92 -11.74
C LEU A 15 6.31 -9.61 -11.63
N LEU A 16 6.99 -9.45 -10.50
CA LEU A 16 8.27 -10.10 -10.23
C LEU A 16 8.11 -11.62 -10.21
N LEU A 17 7.07 -12.14 -9.53
CA LEU A 17 6.76 -13.57 -9.52
C LEU A 17 6.46 -14.10 -10.93
N CYS A 18 5.65 -13.39 -11.73
CA CYS A 18 5.39 -13.77 -13.12
C CYS A 18 6.66 -13.79 -13.98
N TYR A 19 7.56 -12.83 -13.77
CA TYR A 19 8.85 -12.81 -14.44
C TYR A 19 9.75 -13.99 -14.01
N MET A 20 9.79 -14.30 -12.72
CA MET A 20 10.54 -15.46 -12.20
C MET A 20 9.99 -16.77 -12.80
N VAL A 21 8.67 -16.95 -12.86
CA VAL A 21 8.06 -18.12 -13.49
C VAL A 21 8.42 -18.19 -14.98
N THR A 22 8.31 -17.11 -15.73
CA THR A 22 8.62 -17.11 -17.18
C THR A 22 10.10 -17.24 -17.51
N SER A 23 11.00 -16.97 -16.56
CA SER A 23 12.46 -17.08 -16.76
C SER A 23 13.04 -18.40 -16.24
N PHE A 24 12.59 -18.89 -15.08
CA PHE A 24 13.15 -20.09 -14.45
C PHE A 24 12.41 -21.37 -14.83
N LEU A 25 11.09 -21.31 -15.03
CA LEU A 25 10.29 -22.51 -15.29
C LEU A 25 10.66 -23.20 -16.62
N PRO A 26 10.95 -22.49 -17.74
CA PRO A 26 11.44 -23.12 -18.97
C PRO A 26 12.70 -23.96 -18.75
N SER A 27 13.73 -23.33 -18.16
CA SER A 27 15.03 -23.97 -17.89
C SER A 27 14.90 -25.16 -16.93
N PHE A 28 13.98 -25.08 -15.96
CA PHE A 28 13.70 -26.16 -15.03
C PHE A 28 13.03 -27.35 -15.74
N ILE A 29 11.98 -27.09 -16.54
CA ILE A 29 11.27 -28.12 -17.28
C ILE A 29 12.22 -28.82 -18.25
N ASP A 30 13.03 -28.07 -19.01
CA ASP A 30 13.95 -28.64 -19.99
C ASP A 30 15.00 -29.58 -19.33
N ARG A 31 15.62 -29.12 -18.24
CA ARG A 31 16.71 -29.87 -17.56
C ARG A 31 16.24 -31.01 -16.66
N ILE A 32 15.10 -30.87 -15.99
CA ILE A 32 14.68 -31.81 -14.94
C ILE A 32 13.54 -32.72 -15.40
N ILE A 33 12.73 -32.29 -16.36
CA ILE A 33 11.58 -33.08 -16.85
C ILE A 33 11.93 -33.67 -18.21
N LEU A 34 12.18 -32.82 -19.22
CA LEU A 34 12.41 -33.26 -20.60
C LEU A 34 13.71 -34.05 -20.75
N SER A 35 14.83 -33.58 -20.22
CA SER A 35 16.13 -34.26 -20.37
C SER A 35 16.15 -35.69 -19.79
N PRO A 36 15.59 -35.96 -18.59
CA PRO A 36 15.45 -37.33 -18.09
C PRO A 36 14.40 -38.16 -18.85
N LEU A 37 13.29 -37.57 -19.29
CA LEU A 37 12.30 -38.25 -20.14
C LEU A 37 12.90 -38.72 -21.46
N MET A 38 13.83 -37.95 -22.04
CA MET A 38 14.58 -38.31 -23.25
C MET A 38 15.52 -39.51 -23.01
N LEU A 39 16.05 -39.68 -21.80
CA LEU A 39 16.92 -40.80 -21.43
C LEU A 39 16.16 -42.11 -21.14
N ILE A 40 14.89 -42.01 -20.75
CA ILE A 40 14.01 -43.17 -20.47
C ILE A 40 13.43 -43.76 -21.78
N GLY A 41 13.78 -43.17 -22.93
CA GLY A 41 13.23 -43.50 -24.26
C GLY A 41 13.03 -45.00 -24.50
N ASN A 42 11.74 -45.40 -24.55
CA ASN A 42 11.24 -46.48 -25.41
C ASN A 42 9.73 -46.79 -25.35
N TYR A 43 8.85 -45.97 -24.75
CA TYR A 43 7.43 -46.38 -24.64
C TYR A 43 6.40 -45.29 -24.89
N SER A 44 5.58 -45.54 -25.92
CA SER A 44 4.21 -45.05 -26.18
C SER A 44 3.99 -43.64 -26.74
N LEU A 45 3.03 -43.54 -27.67
CA LEU A 45 2.45 -42.32 -28.27
C LEU A 45 2.03 -41.24 -27.25
N ASN A 46 1.78 -41.65 -26.00
CA ASN A 46 1.45 -40.74 -24.91
C ASN A 46 2.65 -39.87 -24.48
N VAL A 47 3.89 -40.39 -24.56
CA VAL A 47 5.08 -39.64 -24.15
C VAL A 47 5.40 -38.52 -25.13
N ASP A 48 5.27 -38.76 -26.44
CA ASP A 48 5.46 -37.73 -27.47
C ASP A 48 4.39 -36.63 -27.39
N THR A 49 3.15 -37.00 -27.08
CA THR A 49 2.05 -36.05 -26.88
C THR A 49 2.30 -35.16 -25.65
N ILE A 50 2.77 -35.75 -24.55
CA ILE A 50 3.14 -35.02 -23.33
C ILE A 50 4.31 -34.06 -23.63
N LYS A 51 5.31 -34.52 -24.39
CA LYS A 51 6.45 -33.70 -24.81
C LYS A 51 6.04 -32.49 -25.64
N ALA A 52 5.19 -32.67 -26.65
CA ALA A 52 4.71 -31.57 -27.49
C ALA A 52 3.91 -30.52 -26.68
N ASN A 53 3.11 -30.96 -25.71
CA ASN A 53 2.37 -30.07 -24.82
C ASN A 53 3.31 -29.28 -23.90
N ILE A 54 4.37 -29.91 -23.37
CA ILE A 54 5.36 -29.24 -22.54
C ILE A 54 6.16 -28.20 -23.35
N GLN A 55 6.63 -28.56 -24.55
CA GLN A 55 7.40 -27.67 -25.41
C GLN A 55 6.57 -26.46 -25.90
N SER A 56 5.30 -26.67 -26.24
CA SER A 56 4.40 -25.57 -26.60
C SER A 56 4.16 -24.60 -25.43
N PHE A 57 4.01 -25.12 -24.21
CA PHE A 57 3.91 -24.30 -23.00
C PHE A 57 5.20 -23.51 -22.72
N GLU A 58 6.36 -24.13 -22.89
CA GLU A 58 7.67 -23.51 -22.74
C GLU A 58 7.87 -22.35 -23.73
N LEU A 59 7.48 -22.55 -24.98
CA LEU A 59 7.57 -21.54 -26.03
C LEU A 59 6.66 -20.34 -25.74
N VAL A 60 5.46 -20.58 -25.21
CA VAL A 60 4.56 -19.52 -24.74
C VAL A 60 5.21 -18.71 -23.60
N LEU A 61 5.84 -19.37 -22.63
CA LEU A 61 6.52 -18.69 -21.51
C LEU A 61 7.67 -17.81 -22.01
N HIS A 62 8.52 -18.33 -22.89
CA HIS A 62 9.62 -17.56 -23.49
C HIS A 62 9.11 -16.35 -24.26
N HIS A 63 8.01 -16.48 -25.01
CA HIS A 63 7.44 -15.36 -25.75
C HIS A 63 6.84 -14.28 -24.84
N LYS A 64 6.34 -14.65 -23.64
CA LYS A 64 5.79 -13.70 -22.66
C LYS A 64 6.86 -13.08 -21.75
N GLN A 65 8.02 -13.70 -21.59
CA GLN A 65 9.14 -13.20 -20.79
C GLN A 65 9.55 -11.74 -21.10
N PRO A 66 9.75 -11.30 -22.37
CA PRO A 66 10.13 -9.90 -22.66
C PRO A 66 9.04 -8.90 -22.26
N LEU A 67 7.77 -9.29 -22.33
CA LEU A 67 6.64 -8.46 -21.92
C LEU A 67 6.68 -8.22 -20.41
N PHE A 68 6.85 -9.27 -19.60
CA PHE A 68 6.98 -9.12 -18.14
C PHE A 68 8.22 -8.32 -17.75
N ARG A 69 9.35 -8.52 -18.44
CA ARG A 69 10.56 -7.72 -18.25
C ARG A 69 10.32 -6.24 -18.51
N SER A 70 9.66 -5.91 -19.62
CA SER A 70 9.30 -4.53 -19.97
C SER A 70 8.36 -3.91 -18.93
N LEU A 71 7.31 -4.64 -18.53
CA LEU A 71 6.39 -4.18 -17.48
C LEU A 71 7.09 -3.92 -16.15
N LEU A 72 8.03 -4.78 -15.75
CA LEU A 72 8.83 -4.58 -14.54
C LEU A 72 9.64 -3.29 -14.61
N ILE A 73 10.36 -3.06 -15.71
CA ILE A 73 11.15 -1.82 -15.91
C ILE A 73 10.25 -0.60 -15.80
N TRP A 74 9.11 -0.59 -16.50
CA TRP A 74 8.16 0.52 -16.44
C TRP A 74 7.61 0.74 -15.02
N PHE A 75 7.25 -0.33 -14.31
CA PHE A 75 6.80 -0.23 -12.92
C PHE A 75 7.90 0.32 -12.00
N THR A 76 9.16 -0.10 -12.19
CA THR A 76 10.30 0.42 -11.43
C THR A 76 10.45 1.93 -11.67
N VAL A 77 10.39 2.38 -12.93
CA VAL A 77 10.48 3.81 -13.28
C VAL A 77 9.35 4.60 -12.61
N ILE A 78 8.10 4.09 -12.66
CA ILE A 78 6.95 4.73 -12.02
C ILE A 78 7.15 4.83 -10.49
N ILE A 79 7.61 3.75 -9.85
CA ILE A 79 7.87 3.73 -8.40
C ILE A 79 8.97 4.75 -8.05
N VAL A 80 10.07 4.79 -8.80
CA VAL A 80 11.18 5.73 -8.57
C VAL A 80 10.71 7.17 -8.74
N ALA A 81 10.05 7.50 -9.85
CA ALA A 81 9.51 8.84 -10.09
C ALA A 81 8.54 9.26 -8.98
N TRP A 82 7.69 8.34 -8.53
CA TRP A 82 6.75 8.59 -7.45
C TRP A 82 7.45 8.81 -6.10
N VAL A 83 8.47 8.02 -5.76
CA VAL A 83 9.29 8.23 -4.55
C VAL A 83 9.99 9.60 -4.59
N ILE A 84 10.53 9.99 -5.73
CA ILE A 84 11.15 11.30 -5.93
C ILE A 84 10.14 12.43 -5.65
N LEU A 85 8.94 12.35 -6.22
CA LEU A 85 7.87 13.32 -5.97
C LEU A 85 7.47 13.38 -4.48
N ASP A 86 7.39 12.24 -3.81
CA ASP A 86 7.05 12.16 -2.38
C ASP A 86 8.11 12.79 -1.48
N ILE A 87 9.39 12.67 -1.86
CA ILE A 87 10.52 13.33 -1.19
C ILE A 87 10.45 14.84 -1.41
N PHE A 88 10.34 15.29 -2.67
CA PHE A 88 10.28 16.72 -3.00
C PHE A 88 9.08 17.44 -2.39
N THR A 89 7.91 16.80 -2.35
CA THR A 89 6.70 17.38 -1.75
C THR A 89 6.70 17.32 -0.23
N GLY A 90 7.65 16.61 0.38
CA GLY A 90 7.70 16.31 1.82
C GLY A 90 6.57 15.41 2.29
N GLN A 91 5.86 14.73 1.37
CA GLN A 91 4.73 13.87 1.72
C GLN A 91 5.18 12.65 2.52
N LEU A 92 6.38 12.14 2.26
CA LEU A 92 6.94 11.00 2.99
C LEU A 92 7.13 11.32 4.49
N TYR A 93 7.67 12.50 4.79
CA TYR A 93 7.80 12.99 6.17
C TYR A 93 6.43 13.14 6.85
N ARG A 94 5.47 13.76 6.16
CA ARG A 94 4.09 13.94 6.65
C ARG A 94 3.40 12.61 6.94
N ASP A 95 3.55 11.62 6.07
CA ASP A 95 2.96 10.29 6.24
C ASP A 95 3.59 9.55 7.42
N TYR A 96 4.91 9.64 7.58
CA TYR A 96 5.61 9.09 8.75
C TYR A 96 5.09 9.69 10.06
N ARG A 97 4.96 11.02 10.12
CA ARG A 97 4.36 11.72 11.26
C ARG A 97 2.90 11.34 11.50
N SER A 98 2.14 11.08 10.44
CA SER A 98 0.76 10.59 10.55
C SER A 98 0.69 9.23 11.23
N VAL A 99 1.62 8.33 10.93
CA VAL A 99 1.70 7.02 11.60
C VAL A 99 2.04 7.19 13.08
N GLN A 100 3.01 8.04 13.42
CA GLN A 100 3.35 8.34 14.81
C GLN A 100 2.14 8.92 15.57
N LEU A 101 1.46 9.91 14.99
CA LEU A 101 0.27 10.51 15.58
C LEU A 101 -0.82 9.45 15.81
N SER A 102 -1.03 8.57 14.83
CA SER A 102 -2.04 7.53 14.97
C SER A 102 -1.74 6.57 16.10
N ARG A 103 -0.47 6.27 16.38
CA ARG A 103 -0.07 5.44 17.53
C ARG A 103 -0.28 6.20 18.84
N TYR A 104 0.05 7.48 18.85
CA TYR A 104 -0.13 8.36 20.01
C TYR A 104 -1.60 8.52 20.42
N LEU A 105 -2.52 8.68 19.46
CA LEU A 105 -3.95 8.86 19.71
C LEU A 105 -4.72 7.55 19.97
N LYS A 106 -4.12 6.38 19.72
CA LYS A 106 -4.77 5.08 19.91
C LYS A 106 -4.72 4.64 21.37
N ARG A 107 -5.83 4.10 21.86
CA ARG A 107 -5.83 3.29 23.09
C ARG A 107 -5.40 1.87 22.76
N LEU A 108 -4.52 1.29 23.58
CA LEU A 108 -3.93 -0.04 23.37
C LEU A 108 -4.51 -1.12 24.31
N ASN A 109 -5.58 -0.83 25.05
CA ASN A 109 -6.17 -1.80 25.98
C ASN A 109 -6.83 -2.98 25.22
N SER A 110 -6.81 -4.17 25.82
CA SER A 110 -7.44 -5.38 25.28
C SER A 110 -8.97 -5.31 25.31
N ASP A 111 -9.55 -4.67 26.32
CA ASP A 111 -11.00 -4.60 26.54
C ASP A 111 -11.60 -3.29 26.02
N LEU A 112 -11.49 -3.07 24.70
CA LEU A 112 -12.09 -1.90 24.04
C LEU A 112 -13.48 -2.24 23.49
N SER A 113 -14.44 -1.33 23.70
CA SER A 113 -15.77 -1.42 23.08
C SER A 113 -15.66 -1.39 21.55
N LYS A 114 -16.72 -1.84 20.85
CA LYS A 114 -16.76 -1.84 19.38
C LYS A 114 -16.56 -0.43 18.80
N GLU A 115 -17.11 0.58 19.47
CA GLU A 115 -16.98 2.00 19.10
C GLU A 115 -15.54 2.49 19.29
N GLU A 116 -14.88 2.09 20.38
CA GLU A 116 -13.48 2.42 20.64
C GLU A 116 -12.53 1.76 19.62
N GLN A 117 -12.80 0.51 19.24
CA GLN A 117 -12.05 -0.18 18.19
C GLN A 117 -12.25 0.51 16.82
N ARG A 118 -13.48 0.93 16.50
CA ARG A 118 -13.77 1.71 15.29
C ARG A 118 -13.10 3.08 15.31
N ALA A 119 -13.09 3.77 16.45
CA ALA A 119 -12.36 5.03 16.62
C ALA A 119 -10.86 4.84 16.37
N ASN A 120 -10.26 3.81 16.97
CA ASN A 120 -8.86 3.44 16.71
C ASN A 120 -8.61 3.17 15.21
N TRP A 121 -9.51 2.45 14.54
CA TRP A 121 -9.41 2.14 13.11
C TRP A 121 -9.41 3.40 12.24
N TRP A 122 -10.28 4.35 12.55
CA TRP A 122 -10.39 5.65 11.88
C TRP A 122 -9.18 6.56 12.16
N ILE A 123 -8.69 6.59 13.40
CA ILE A 123 -7.45 7.29 13.79
C ILE A 123 -6.24 6.76 13.00
N SER A 124 -6.12 5.45 12.75
CA SER A 124 -5.07 4.93 11.85
C SER A 124 -5.18 5.37 10.39
N ARG A 125 -6.33 5.89 9.98
CA ARG A 125 -6.53 6.43 8.64
C ARG A 125 -6.32 7.95 8.58
N SER A 126 -5.97 8.58 9.70
CA SER A 126 -5.57 9.99 9.72
C SER A 126 -4.42 10.25 8.76
N ARG A 127 -4.40 11.45 8.16
CA ARG A 127 -3.40 11.86 7.17
C ARG A 127 -3.07 13.33 7.25
N PHE A 128 -1.79 13.64 7.11
CA PHE A 128 -1.33 14.98 6.79
C PHE A 128 -1.26 15.16 5.27
N ILE A 129 -1.95 16.16 4.76
CA ILE A 129 -1.93 16.54 3.34
C ILE A 129 -1.49 18.01 3.21
N ARG A 130 -0.96 18.37 2.04
CA ARG A 130 -0.79 19.77 1.67
C ARG A 130 -1.87 20.13 0.66
N TRP A 131 -2.67 21.15 0.98
CA TRP A 131 -3.76 21.63 0.14
C TRP A 131 -3.72 23.15 0.08
N ASN A 132 -3.68 23.73 -1.12
CA ASN A 132 -3.58 25.17 -1.35
C ASN A 132 -2.46 25.84 -0.52
N GLY A 133 -1.26 25.22 -0.52
CA GLY A 133 -0.10 25.71 0.22
C GLY A 133 -0.10 25.41 1.72
N LEU A 134 -1.26 25.09 2.31
CA LEU A 134 -1.43 24.81 3.74
C LEU A 134 -1.27 23.32 4.05
N THR A 135 -0.60 23.02 5.16
CA THR A 135 -0.61 21.67 5.74
C THR A 135 -1.90 21.47 6.52
N MET A 136 -2.56 20.33 6.29
CA MET A 136 -3.81 19.94 6.94
C MET A 136 -3.71 18.51 7.46
N LEU A 137 -4.22 18.26 8.67
CA LEU A 137 -4.50 16.94 9.19
C LEU A 137 -5.98 16.62 8.94
N ILE A 138 -6.24 15.45 8.38
CA ILE A 138 -7.60 14.95 8.16
C ILE A 138 -7.72 13.62 8.90
N ILE A 139 -8.70 13.53 9.80
CA ILE A 139 -9.12 12.29 10.45
C ILE A 139 -10.50 11.95 9.92
N PRO A 140 -10.65 10.90 9.11
CA PRO A 140 -11.96 10.48 8.68
C PRO A 140 -12.70 9.77 9.81
N SER A 141 -14.01 9.95 9.88
CA SER A 141 -14.94 9.24 10.75
C SER A 141 -16.16 8.84 9.92
N SER A 142 -16.69 7.64 10.12
CA SER A 142 -18.04 7.34 9.59
C SER A 142 -19.06 8.11 10.43
N GLY A 143 -20.24 8.37 9.87
CA GLY A 143 -21.34 9.12 10.53
C GLY A 143 -21.95 8.47 11.79
N ASN A 144 -21.15 7.77 12.60
CA ASN A 144 -21.51 7.32 13.94
C ASN A 144 -21.05 8.39 14.95
N SER A 145 -22.01 9.09 15.55
CA SER A 145 -21.78 10.19 16.49
C SER A 145 -20.95 9.77 17.72
N ALA A 146 -21.12 8.55 18.22
CA ALA A 146 -20.34 8.06 19.35
C ALA A 146 -18.86 7.90 19.00
N VAL A 147 -18.55 7.39 17.80
CA VAL A 147 -17.16 7.27 17.31
C VAL A 147 -16.54 8.66 17.12
N GLU A 148 -17.31 9.60 16.58
CA GLU A 148 -16.88 10.98 16.38
C GLU A 148 -16.54 11.68 17.70
N GLN A 149 -17.43 11.59 18.70
CA GLN A 149 -17.20 12.16 20.04
C GLN A 149 -15.96 11.57 20.71
N ILE A 150 -15.73 10.25 20.58
CA ILE A 150 -14.53 9.59 21.11
C ILE A 150 -13.27 10.18 20.45
N ILE A 151 -13.26 10.31 19.12
CA ILE A 151 -12.11 10.87 18.39
C ILE A 151 -11.89 12.32 18.80
N GLN A 152 -12.95 13.13 18.85
CA GLN A 152 -12.87 14.55 19.20
C GLN A 152 -12.31 14.75 20.61
N LYS A 153 -12.81 14.04 21.62
CA LYS A 153 -12.33 14.14 23.02
C LYS A 153 -10.84 13.84 23.14
N ARG A 154 -10.34 12.83 22.41
CA ARG A 154 -8.90 12.50 22.38
C ARG A 154 -8.08 13.59 21.69
N CYS A 155 -8.63 14.15 20.61
CA CYS A 155 -7.97 15.21 19.86
C CYS A 155 -7.88 16.51 20.67
N GLU A 156 -8.97 16.94 21.30
CA GLU A 156 -9.02 18.18 22.10
C GLU A 156 -7.99 18.20 23.23
N SER A 157 -7.79 17.06 23.89
CA SER A 157 -6.89 16.95 25.04
C SER A 157 -5.40 16.91 24.68
N THR A 158 -5.02 16.30 23.56
CA THR A 158 -3.60 15.95 23.31
C THR A 158 -3.07 16.31 21.93
N LEU A 159 -3.94 16.55 20.94
CA LEU A 159 -3.52 16.71 19.54
C LEU A 159 -2.78 18.03 19.30
N MET A 160 -3.26 19.13 19.84
CA MET A 160 -2.64 20.44 19.62
C MET A 160 -1.23 20.52 20.23
N GLN A 161 -1.03 19.90 21.40
CA GLN A 161 0.29 19.78 22.01
C GLN A 161 1.22 18.95 21.12
N TRP A 162 0.79 17.74 20.74
CA TRP A 162 1.57 16.87 19.86
C TRP A 162 1.94 17.53 18.52
N LEU A 163 0.99 18.27 17.92
CA LEU A 163 1.21 19.02 16.68
C LEU A 163 2.26 20.12 16.87
N SER A 164 2.20 20.86 17.97
CA SER A 164 3.15 21.94 18.27
C SER A 164 4.56 21.39 18.49
N ASP A 165 4.70 20.25 19.18
CA ASP A 165 5.99 19.63 19.45
C ASP A 165 6.66 19.07 18.19
N ASN A 166 5.87 18.48 17.28
CA ASN A 166 6.37 17.80 16.07
C ASN A 166 6.42 18.68 14.82
N PHE A 167 5.66 19.78 14.80
CA PHE A 167 5.55 20.71 13.69
C PHE A 167 5.75 22.16 14.16
N LYS A 168 6.90 22.43 14.79
CA LYS A 168 7.23 23.71 15.45
C LYS A 168 7.06 24.95 14.57
N ASN A 169 7.29 24.83 13.27
CA ASN A 169 7.20 25.96 12.33
C ASN A 169 5.78 26.24 11.84
N TYR A 170 4.78 25.46 12.28
CA TYR A 170 3.41 25.56 11.80
C TYR A 170 2.50 26.11 12.89
N ARG A 171 1.70 27.12 12.53
CA ARG A 171 0.64 27.65 13.39
C ARG A 171 -0.65 26.91 13.10
N TRP A 172 -1.01 25.98 13.98
CA TRP A 172 -2.21 25.15 13.82
C TRP A 172 -3.47 25.89 14.28
N GLN A 173 -4.56 25.71 13.54
CA GLN A 173 -5.89 26.20 13.91
C GLN A 173 -6.65 25.12 14.71
N PRO A 174 -7.65 25.50 15.51
CA PRO A 174 -8.50 24.53 16.19
C PRO A 174 -9.18 23.60 15.19
N MET A 175 -9.54 22.41 15.67
CA MET A 175 -10.17 21.37 14.86
C MET A 175 -11.57 21.80 14.41
N ILE A 176 -11.87 21.53 13.14
CA ILE A 176 -13.17 21.79 12.54
C ILE A 176 -13.74 20.45 12.06
N VAL A 177 -14.99 20.18 12.43
CA VAL A 177 -15.73 19.03 11.91
C VAL A 177 -16.41 19.43 10.60
N LYS A 178 -16.20 18.64 9.54
CA LYS A 178 -16.86 18.81 8.24
C LYS A 178 -17.65 17.55 7.89
N HIS A 179 -18.96 17.70 7.75
CA HIS A 179 -19.81 16.61 7.26
C HIS A 179 -19.87 16.66 5.73
N SER A 180 -19.52 15.55 5.07
CA SER A 180 -19.60 15.42 3.61
C SER A 180 -20.24 14.08 3.24
N GLY A 181 -21.55 14.10 3.05
CA GLY A 181 -22.35 12.91 2.77
C GLY A 181 -22.18 11.84 3.86
N PHE A 182 -21.69 10.66 3.47
CA PHE A 182 -21.52 9.52 4.38
C PHE A 182 -20.24 9.57 5.24
N ILE A 183 -19.36 10.56 5.03
CA ILE A 183 -18.08 10.68 5.73
C ILE A 183 -18.04 12.01 6.47
N THR A 184 -17.80 11.94 7.78
CA THR A 184 -17.41 13.11 8.57
C THR A 184 -15.90 13.20 8.58
N LEU A 185 -15.35 14.39 8.32
CA LEU A 185 -13.92 14.67 8.35
C LEU A 185 -13.63 15.65 9.48
N LEU A 186 -12.81 15.23 10.43
CA LEU A 186 -12.24 16.12 11.43
C LEU A 186 -10.96 16.72 10.82
N VAL A 187 -10.96 18.03 10.62
CA VAL A 187 -9.91 18.74 9.87
C VAL A 187 -9.23 19.76 10.77
N ILE A 188 -7.91 19.67 10.84
CA ILE A 188 -7.04 20.70 11.43
C ILE A 188 -6.17 21.26 10.31
N LYS A 189 -6.09 22.57 10.19
CA LYS A 189 -5.28 23.23 9.16
C LYS A 189 -4.34 24.24 9.76
N THR A 190 -3.28 24.54 9.02
CA THR A 190 -2.35 25.61 9.36
C THR A 190 -2.94 26.97 8.99
N LYS A 191 -2.59 28.00 9.76
CA LYS A 191 -2.92 29.39 9.46
C LYS A 191 -2.07 29.83 8.26
N LYS A 192 -2.68 30.61 7.35
CA LYS A 192 -1.96 31.32 6.29
C LYS A 192 -1.00 32.32 6.91
#